data_AF-A0A1I6FZ12-F1
#
_entry.id   AF-A0A1I6FZ12-F1
#
_cell.length_a   1.000
_cell.length_b   1.000
_cell.length_c   1.000
_cell.angle_alpha   90.00
_cell.angle_beta   90.00
_cell.angle_gamma   90.00
#
_symmetry.space_group_name_H-M   'P 1'
#
loop_
_entity.id
_entity.type
_entity.pdbx_description
1 polymer ?
#
loop_
_entity_poly.entity_id
_entity_poly.type
_entity_poly.pdbx_seq_one_letter_code
_entity_poly.pdbx_strand_id
1 'polypeptide(L)'
;MATRSPLVILAGLVLVAFVPLAVMWVTVAGWGGLGYLLGFAVYFLVFHVLVPARVYVHARDRGSNSKLAWTALAFVLPILGAALYFLVGMAFDRAEPAG
;
A
#
# COMPACT_ATOMS: atom_id res chain seq x y z
N MET A 1 -5.95 -30.13 12.75
CA MET A 1 -5.36 -29.03 11.97
C MET A 1 -5.79 -27.72 12.61
N ALA A 2 -4.87 -26.93 13.17
CA ALA A 2 -5.20 -25.61 13.69
C ALA A 2 -5.37 -24.64 12.51
N THR A 3 -6.55 -24.04 12.36
CA THR A 3 -6.81 -23.00 11.36
C THR A 3 -5.89 -21.83 11.65
N ARG A 4 -4.92 -21.55 10.78
CA ARG A 4 -4.02 -20.40 10.97
C ARG A 4 -4.85 -19.12 10.97
N SER A 5 -4.60 -18.24 11.94
CA SER A 5 -5.29 -16.95 12.04
C SER A 5 -5.10 -16.17 10.74
N PRO A 6 -6.18 -15.65 10.12
CA PRO A 6 -6.10 -14.84 8.90
C PRO A 6 -5.14 -13.64 9.03
N LEU A 7 -4.99 -13.09 10.24
CA LEU A 7 -4.05 -12.01 10.52
C LEU A 7 -2.58 -12.44 10.38
N VAL A 8 -2.26 -13.67 10.78
CA VAL A 8 -0.91 -14.23 10.63
C VAL A 8 -0.56 -14.43 9.16
N ILE A 9 -1.53 -14.88 8.36
CA ILE A 9 -1.35 -15.02 6.91
C ILE A 9 -1.15 -13.65 6.26
N LEU A 10 -1.97 -12.66 6.60
CA LEU A 10 -1.84 -11.30 6.09
C LEU A 10 -0.49 -10.69 6.46
N ALA A 11 -0.07 -10.78 7.72
CA ALA A 11 1.23 -10.29 8.16
C ALA A 11 2.38 -10.97 7.39
N GLY A 12 2.28 -12.28 7.17
CA GLY A 12 3.23 -13.03 6.35
C GLY A 12 3.30 -12.52 4.91
N LEU A 13 2.15 -12.30 4.27
CA LEU A 13 2.09 -11.76 2.90
C LEU A 13 2.68 -10.35 2.80
N VAL A 14 2.40 -9.49 3.78
CA VAL A 14 2.98 -8.14 3.84
C VAL A 14 4.50 -8.23 4.01
N LEU A 15 5.01 -9.07 4.91
CA LEU A 15 6.45 -9.26 5.08
C LEU A 15 7.12 -9.80 3.81
N VAL A 16 6.50 -10.77 3.14
CA VAL A 16 7.00 -11.33 1.88
C VAL A 16 7.07 -10.26 0.78
N ALA A 17 6.18 -9.28 0.76
CA ALA A 17 6.23 -8.17 -0.18
C ALA A 17 7.27 -7.10 0.20
N PHE A 18 7.29 -6.71 1.48
CA PHE A 18 8.08 -5.56 1.94
C PHE A 18 9.56 -5.89 2.19
N VAL A 19 9.89 -7.11 2.63
CA VAL A 19 11.29 -7.47 2.94
C VAL A 19 12.15 -7.51 1.68
N PRO A 20 11.78 -8.18 0.57
CA PRO A 20 12.56 -8.14 -0.66
C PRO A 20 12.69 -6.73 -1.22
N LEU A 21 11.62 -5.93 -1.13
CA LEU A 21 11.63 -4.54 -1.56
C LEU A 21 12.62 -3.70 -0.73
N ALA A 22 12.64 -3.89 0.58
CA ALA A 22 13.58 -3.24 1.48
C ALA A 22 15.03 -3.65 1.18
N VAL A 23 15.27 -4.95 0.99
CA VAL A 23 16.59 -5.48 0.64
C VAL A 23 17.05 -4.87 -0.68
N MET A 24 16.24 -4.95 -1.74
CA MET A 24 16.55 -4.36 -3.04
C MET A 24 16.83 -2.86 -2.94
N TRP A 25 16.03 -2.13 -2.17
CA TRP A 25 16.20 -0.69 -2.03
C TRP A 25 17.53 -0.34 -1.34
N VAL A 26 17.83 -0.99 -0.21
CA VAL A 26 19.07 -0.76 0.52
C VAL A 26 20.29 -1.16 -0.31
N THR A 27 20.20 -2.25 -1.08
CA THR A 27 21.32 -2.71 -1.92
C THR A 27 21.58 -1.80 -3.12
N VAL A 28 20.53 -1.19 -3.71
CA VAL A 28 20.66 -0.37 -4.93
C VAL A 28 20.82 1.12 -4.62
N ALA A 29 20.01 1.67 -3.73
CA ALA A 29 19.94 3.10 -3.44
C ALA A 29 20.62 3.50 -2.12
N GLY A 30 21.13 2.53 -1.36
CA GLY A 30 21.74 2.75 -0.05
C GLY A 30 20.73 3.13 1.04
N TRP A 31 21.25 3.54 2.20
CA TRP A 31 20.44 3.80 3.41
C TRP A 31 19.65 5.12 3.36
N GLY A 32 20.03 6.06 2.50
CA GLY A 32 19.42 7.40 2.42
C GLY A 32 17.95 7.40 2.02
N GLY A 33 17.46 6.34 1.36
CA GLY A 33 16.07 6.20 0.93
C GLY A 33 15.13 5.50 1.91
N LEU A 34 15.62 5.05 3.08
CA LEU A 34 14.79 4.31 4.04
C LEU A 34 13.59 5.11 4.54
N GLY A 35 13.71 6.43 4.67
CA GLY A 35 12.57 7.29 5.04
C GLY A 35 11.42 7.19 4.05
N TYR A 36 11.72 7.11 2.75
CA TYR A 36 10.73 6.91 1.69
C TYR A 36 10.08 5.53 1.79
N LEU A 37 10.88 4.49 2.01
CA LEU A 37 10.37 3.12 2.16
C LEU A 37 9.46 3.00 3.40
N LEU A 38 9.86 3.60 4.52
CA LEU A 38 9.04 3.64 5.74
C LEU A 38 7.75 4.43 5.53
N GLY A 39 7.83 5.58 4.86
CA GLY A 39 6.64 6.36 4.47
C GLY A 39 5.68 5.55 3.60
N PHE A 40 6.22 4.83 2.62
CA PHE A 40 5.43 3.92 1.78
C PHE A 40 4.83 2.76 2.58
N ALA A 41 5.56 2.16 3.51
CA ALA A 41 5.05 1.11 4.38
C ALA A 41 3.89 1.60 5.27
N VAL A 42 4.02 2.79 5.85
CA VAL A 42 2.94 3.42 6.62
C VAL A 42 1.72 3.69 5.74
N TYR A 43 1.92 4.29 4.57
CA TYR A 43 0.86 4.51 3.58
C TYR A 43 0.16 3.18 3.22
N PHE A 44 0.92 2.14 2.91
CA PHE A 44 0.39 0.83 2.58
C PHE A 44 -0.49 0.27 3.70
N LEU A 45 0.03 0.22 4.93
CA LEU A 45 -0.70 -0.33 6.08
C LEU A 45 -1.97 0.46 6.37
N VAL A 46 -1.93 1.79 6.29
CA VAL A 46 -3.12 2.62 6.57
C VAL A 46 -4.17 2.40 5.49
N PHE A 47 -3.82 2.56 4.22
CA PHE A 47 -4.81 2.62 3.14
C PHE A 47 -5.23 1.26 2.59
N HIS A 48 -4.40 0.23 2.73
CA HIS A 48 -4.66 -1.10 2.16
C HIS A 48 -5.04 -2.14 3.21
N VAL A 49 -4.74 -1.87 4.48
CA VAL A 49 -5.08 -2.79 5.59
C VAL A 49 -6.07 -2.14 6.55
N LEU A 50 -5.71 -1.03 7.18
CA LEU A 50 -6.49 -0.46 8.28
C LEU A 50 -7.83 0.13 7.82
N VAL A 51 -7.82 0.97 6.78
CA VAL A 51 -9.03 1.59 6.24
C VAL A 51 -10.00 0.52 5.71
N PRO A 52 -9.58 -0.43 4.85
CA PRO A 52 -10.46 -1.49 4.39
C PRO A 52 -10.99 -2.38 5.53
N ALA A 53 -10.15 -2.69 6.53
CA ALA A 53 -10.59 -3.48 7.69
C ALA A 53 -11.68 -2.78 8.50
N ARG A 54 -11.51 -1.48 8.80
CA ARG A 54 -12.52 -0.70 9.53
C ARG A 54 -13.84 -0.63 8.78
N VAL A 55 -13.75 -0.36 7.48
CA VAL A 55 -14.90 -0.34 6.59
C VAL A 55 -15.60 -1.69 6.57
N TYR A 56 -14.85 -2.79 6.45
CA TYR A 56 -15.43 -4.13 6.43
C TYR A 56 -16.23 -4.43 7.70
N VAL A 57 -15.64 -4.13 8.87
CA VAL A 57 -16.30 -4.30 10.17
C VAL A 57 -17.57 -3.44 10.23
N HIS A 58 -17.45 -2.18 9.86
CA HIS A 58 -18.55 -1.23 9.85
C HIS A 58 -19.70 -1.65 8.91
N ALA A 59 -19.38 -2.10 7.70
CA ALA A 59 -20.35 -2.59 6.72
C ALA A 59 -21.00 -3.90 7.17
N ARG A 60 -20.24 -4.80 7.81
CA ARG A 60 -20.76 -6.05 8.39
C ARG A 60 -21.77 -5.75 9.50
N ASP A 61 -21.43 -4.86 10.41
CA ASP A 61 -22.26 -4.56 11.57
C ASP A 61 -23.55 -3.81 11.19
N ARG A 62 -23.60 -3.19 9.99
CA ARG A 62 -24.77 -2.50 9.43
C ARG A 62 -25.54 -3.27 8.36
N GLY A 63 -25.17 -4.52 8.08
CA GLY A 63 -25.82 -5.34 7.05
C GLY A 63 -25.73 -4.76 5.63
N SER A 64 -24.75 -3.90 5.37
CA SER A 64 -24.64 -3.14 4.12
C SER A 64 -23.81 -3.88 3.06
N ASN A 65 -24.26 -3.84 1.80
CA ASN A 65 -23.51 -4.33 0.63
C ASN A 65 -22.28 -3.48 0.27
N SER A 66 -21.97 -2.45 1.06
CA SER A 66 -20.78 -1.59 0.90
C SER A 66 -19.44 -2.33 1.01
N LYS A 67 -19.42 -3.59 1.47
CA LYS A 67 -18.22 -4.45 1.43
C LYS A 67 -17.65 -4.55 0.01
N LEU A 68 -18.49 -4.75 -1.00
CA LEU A 68 -18.05 -5.01 -2.37
C LEU A 68 -17.48 -3.75 -3.04
N ALA A 69 -18.16 -2.62 -2.85
CA ALA A 69 -17.70 -1.31 -3.31
C ALA A 69 -16.35 -0.93 -2.70
N TRP A 70 -16.15 -1.21 -1.41
CA TRP A 70 -14.90 -0.89 -0.72
C TRP A 70 -13.75 -1.85 -1.01
N THR A 71 -14.02 -3.14 -1.19
CA THR A 71 -13.01 -4.07 -1.71
C THR A 71 -12.52 -3.61 -3.07
N ALA A 72 -13.42 -3.20 -3.97
CA ALA A 72 -13.06 -2.64 -5.26
C ALA A 72 -12.23 -1.35 -5.11
N LEU A 73 -12.65 -0.42 -4.23
CA LEU A 73 -11.95 0.84 -4.00
C LEU A 73 -10.53 0.61 -3.46
N ALA A 74 -10.37 -0.28 -2.47
CA ALA A 74 -9.09 -0.63 -1.87
C ALA A 74 -8.12 -1.28 -2.88
N PHE A 75 -8.65 -1.96 -3.89
CA PHE A 75 -7.86 -2.55 -4.98
C PHE A 75 -7.42 -1.53 -6.02
N VAL A 76 -8.26 -0.52 -6.30
CA VAL A 76 -8.02 0.49 -7.34
C VAL A 76 -7.18 1.67 -6.81
N LEU A 77 -7.33 2.04 -5.54
CA LEU A 77 -6.56 3.12 -4.91
C LEU A 77 -5.03 3.02 -5.10
N PRO A 78 -4.37 1.86 -4.93
CA PRO A 78 -2.94 1.76 -5.18
C PRO A 78 -2.56 2.05 -6.64
N ILE A 79 -3.40 1.65 -7.59
CA ILE A 79 -3.18 1.93 -9.03
C ILE A 79 -3.28 3.44 -9.26
N LEU A 80 -4.27 4.10 -8.68
CA LEU A 80 -4.43 5.55 -8.76
C LEU A 80 -3.28 6.29 -8.07
N GLY A 81 -2.81 5.82 -6.91
CA GLY A 81 -1.67 6.39 -6.20
C GLY A 81 -0.37 6.28 -6.99
N ALA A 82 -0.10 5.13 -7.61
CA ALA A 82 1.04 4.94 -8.50
C ALA A 82 0.92 5.85 -9.74
N ALA A 83 -0.25 5.88 -10.37
CA ALA A 83 -0.49 6.75 -11.53
C ALA A 83 -0.26 8.23 -11.19
N LEU A 84 -0.76 8.70 -10.05
CA LEU A 84 -0.52 10.07 -9.57
C LEU A 84 0.95 10.33 -9.30
N TYR A 85 1.65 9.42 -8.63
CA TYR A 85 3.10 9.55 -8.39
C TYR A 85 3.87 9.73 -9.71
N PHE A 86 3.61 8.90 -10.71
CA PHE A 86 4.28 9.01 -12.01
C PHE A 86 3.85 10.24 -12.80
N LEU A 87 2.56 10.62 -12.78
CA LEU A 87 2.06 11.81 -13.46
C LEU A 87 2.63 13.09 -12.85
N VAL A 88 2.73 13.16 -11.53
CA VAL A 88 3.33 14.28 -10.80
C VAL A 88 4.84 14.34 -11.06
N GLY A 89 5.55 13.21 -10.94
CA GLY A 89 6.97 13.14 -11.28
C GLY A 89 7.25 13.60 -12.72
N MET A 90 6.49 13.08 -13.70
CA MET A 90 6.60 13.50 -15.10
C MET A 90 6.24 14.98 -15.33
N ALA A 91 5.35 15.56 -14.53
CA ALA A 91 5.02 16.97 -14.65
C ALA A 91 6.18 17.85 -14.15
N PHE A 92 6.84 17.45 -13.07
CA PHE A 92 8.00 18.16 -12.53
C PHE A 92 9.26 17.97 -13.40
N ASP A 93 9.52 16.77 -13.92
CA ASP A 93 10.65 16.51 -14.83
C ASP A 93 10.52 17.29 -16.15
N ARG A 94 9.29 17.54 -16.61
CA ARG A 94 9.04 18.40 -17.78
C ARG A 94 9.16 19.90 -17.49
N ALA A 95 9.15 20.29 -16.21
CA ALA A 95 9.21 21.68 -15.78
C ALA A 95 10.64 22.15 -15.46
N GLU A 96 11.61 21.25 -15.28
CA GLU A 96 13.03 21.61 -15.22
C GLU A 96 13.53 21.92 -16.65
N PRO A 97 13.96 23.16 -16.93
CA PRO A 97 14.65 23.44 -18.19
C PRO A 97 15.97 22.67 -18.17
N ALA A 98 16.21 21.88 -19.21
CA ALA A 98 17.47 21.19 -19.43
C ALA A 98 18.61 22.22 -19.41
N GLY A 99 19.29 22.32 -18.28
CA GLY A 99 20.50 23.11 -18.07
C GLY A 99 21.71 22.40 -18.66
#